data_AF-A0AA90YYU6-F1
#
_entry.id   AF-A0AA90YYU6-F1
#
_cell.length_a   1.000
_cell.length_b   1.000
_cell.length_c   1.000
_cell.angle_alpha   90.00
_cell.angle_beta   90.00
_cell.angle_gamma   90.00
#
_symmetry.space_group_name_H-M   'P 1'
#
loop_
_entity.id
_entity.type
_entity.pdbx_description
1 polymer ?
#
loop_
_entity_poly.entity_id
_entity_poly.type
_entity_poly.pdbx_seq_one_letter_code
_entity_poly.pdbx_strand_id
1 'polypeptide(L)' 'MQVYDSLPSGLRLWLASASLPWSPVSAQKIWNRAGGARNPSAALMRLDAIEQAMLRRDAGV' A
#
# COMPACT_ATOMS: atom_id res chain seq x y z
N MET A 1 11.16 -4.51 13.80
CA MET A 1 10.80 -5.44 12.71
C MET A 1 9.37 -6.01 12.79
N GLN A 2 8.59 -5.79 13.86
CA GLN A 2 7.22 -6.35 14.02
C GLN A 2 6.14 -5.80 13.08
N VAL A 3 6.34 -4.63 12.47
CA VAL A 3 5.30 -3.98 11.65
C VAL A 3 4.93 -4.82 10.44
N TYR A 4 5.90 -5.56 9.87
CA TYR A 4 5.67 -6.41 8.70
C TYR A 4 4.93 -7.70 9.06
N ASP A 5 5.16 -8.21 10.27
CA ASP A 5 4.59 -9.48 10.71
C ASP A 5 3.10 -9.35 11.05
N SER A 6 2.70 -8.20 11.62
CA SER A 6 1.30 -7.86 11.87
C SER A 6 0.54 -7.33 10.64
N LEU A 7 1.14 -7.37 9.43
CA LEU A 7 0.44 -6.96 8.22
C LEU A 7 -0.64 -7.97 7.83
N PRO A 8 -1.87 -7.52 7.53
CA PRO A 8 -2.88 -8.38 6.94
C PRO A 8 -2.42 -8.89 5.56
N SER A 9 -2.80 -10.11 5.23
CA SER A 9 -2.38 -10.82 4.02
C SER A 9 -2.60 -10.01 2.74
N GLY A 10 -3.72 -9.29 2.65
CA GLY A 10 -4.03 -8.44 1.49
C GLY A 10 -3.06 -7.28 1.27
N LEU A 11 -2.58 -6.66 2.35
CA LEU A 11 -1.60 -5.58 2.27
C LEU A 11 -0.21 -6.11 1.90
N ARG A 12 0.15 -7.29 2.44
CA ARG A 12 1.38 -8.00 2.05
C ARG A 12 1.37 -8.36 0.56
N LEU A 13 0.24 -8.88 0.06
CA LEU A 13 0.09 -9.24 -1.35
C LEU A 13 0.24 -8.02 -2.26
N TRP A 14 -0.37 -6.90 -1.87
CA TRP A 14 -0.26 -5.65 -2.62
C TRP A 14 1.18 -5.11 -2.63
N LEU A 15 1.87 -5.10 -1.48
CA LEU A 15 3.28 -4.71 -1.40
C LEU A 15 4.19 -5.59 -2.29
N ALA A 16 3.86 -6.87 -2.44
CA ALA A 16 4.61 -7.77 -3.31
C ALA A 16 4.32 -7.54 -4.81
N SER A 17 3.16 -6.99 -5.15
CA SER A 17 2.77 -6.67 -6.53
C SER A 17 3.08 -5.23 -6.94
N ALA A 18 3.32 -4.33 -5.98
CA ALA A 18 3.65 -2.94 -6.23
C ALA A 18 5.00 -2.82 -6.97
N SER A 19 5.06 -1.93 -7.96
CA SER A 19 6.29 -1.70 -8.75
C SER A 19 7.24 -0.72 -8.07
N LEU A 20 6.74 0.11 -7.16
CA LEU A 20 7.55 1.07 -6.39
C LEU A 20 8.09 0.44 -5.08
N PRO A 21 9.27 0.87 -4.61
CA PRO A 21 9.84 0.45 -3.33
C PRO A 21 9.08 1.11 -2.16
N TRP A 22 7.88 0.64 -1.90
CA TRP A 22 7.04 1.13 -0.81
C TRP A 22 7.55 0.68 0.56
N SER A 23 7.62 1.63 1.50
CA SER A 23 7.86 1.30 2.91
C SER A 23 6.60 0.70 3.55
N PRO A 24 6.70 -0.41 4.31
CA PRO A 24 5.55 -1.11 4.89
C PRO A 24 4.77 -0.24 5.88
N VAL A 25 5.45 0.69 6.57
CA VAL A 25 4.84 1.64 7.49
C VAL A 25 3.88 2.60 6.76
N SER A 26 4.30 3.11 5.60
CA SER A 26 3.49 4.03 4.78
C SER A 26 2.30 3.33 4.17
N ALA A 27 2.51 2.14 3.61
CA ALA A 27 1.44 1.31 3.06
C ALA A 27 0.41 0.95 4.14
N GLN A 28 0.86 0.57 5.35
CA GLN A 28 -0.03 0.26 6.48
C GLN A 28 -0.82 1.48 6.97
N LYS A 29 -0.22 2.68 6.99
CA LYS A 29 -0.94 3.92 7.32
C LYS A 29 -2.07 4.21 6.34
N ILE A 30 -1.81 4.09 5.03
CA ILE A 30 -2.81 4.32 3.98
C ILE A 30 -3.91 3.26 4.07
N TRP A 31 -3.52 2.00 4.24
CA TRP A 31 -4.45 0.88 4.42
C TRP A 31 -5.40 1.12 5.58
N ASN A 32 -4.88 1.45 6.76
CA ASN A 32 -5.68 1.75 7.93
C ASN A 32 -6.61 2.97 7.73
N ARG A 33 -6.12 4.02 7.06
CA ARG A 33 -6.95 5.21 6.74
C ARG A 33 -8.08 4.90 5.78
N ALA A 34 -7.88 3.98 4.85
CA ALA A 34 -8.86 3.64 3.81
C ALA A 34 -9.90 2.60 4.25
N GLY A 35 -9.86 2.17 5.52
CA GLY A 35 -10.83 1.21 6.10
C GLY A 35 -10.20 -0.12 6.51
N GLY A 36 -8.92 -0.33 6.21
CA GLY A 36 -8.15 -1.46 6.68
C GLY A 36 -8.75 -2.82 6.34
N ALA A 37 -8.74 -3.74 7.31
CA ALA A 37 -9.33 -5.07 7.15
C ALA A 37 -10.85 -5.07 7.00
N ARG A 38 -11.53 -3.97 7.34
CA ARG A 38 -12.99 -3.84 7.18
C ARG A 38 -13.38 -3.65 5.72
N ASN A 39 -12.53 -2.97 4.94
CA ASN A 39 -12.75 -2.69 3.52
C ASN A 39 -11.45 -2.86 2.74
N PRO A 40 -10.94 -4.11 2.60
CA PRO A 40 -9.67 -4.36 1.95
C PRO A 40 -9.65 -3.86 0.49
N SER A 41 -10.75 -4.01 -0.24
CA SER A 41 -10.86 -3.54 -1.63
C SER A 41 -10.69 -2.02 -1.75
N ALA A 42 -11.32 -1.24 -0.87
CA ALA A 42 -11.19 0.22 -0.88
C ALA A 42 -9.78 0.66 -0.47
N ALA A 43 -9.16 -0.05 0.47
CA ALA A 43 -7.79 0.17 0.88
C ALA A 43 -6.78 -0.08 -0.24
N LEU A 44 -6.93 -1.20 -0.96
CA LEU A 44 -6.12 -1.53 -2.14
C LEU A 44 -6.29 -0.48 -3.24
N MET A 45 -7.52 -0.09 -3.55
CA MET A 45 -7.80 0.91 -4.59
C MET A 45 -7.20 2.27 -4.26
N ARG A 46 -7.16 2.64 -2.98
CA ARG A 46 -6.51 3.87 -2.50
C ARG A 46 -4.98 3.79 -2.62
N LEU A 47 -4.41 2.64 -2.26
CA LEU A 47 -2.98 2.39 -2.36
C LEU A 47 -2.52 2.44 -3.83
N ASP A 48 -3.24 1.76 -4.72
CA ASP A 48 -2.98 1.74 -6.16
C ASP A 48 -3.06 3.14 -6.77
N ALA A 49 -4.08 3.93 -6.43
CA ALA A 49 -4.20 5.31 -6.89
C ALA A 49 -3.00 6.20 -6.48
N ILE A 50 -2.45 5.98 -5.28
CA ILE A 50 -1.27 6.72 -4.82
C ILE A 50 -0.02 6.19 -5.51
N GLU A 51 0.09 4.88 -5.72
CA GLU A 51 1.20 4.27 -6.47
C GLU A 51 1.25 4.82 -7.90
N GLN A 52 0.12 4.82 -8.61
CA GLN A 52 0.01 5.41 -9.95
C GLN A 52 0.38 6.90 -9.96
N ALA A 53 -0.04 7.66 -8.93
CA ALA A 53 0.31 9.07 -8.81
C ALA A 53 1.82 9.27 -8.54
N MET A 54 2.44 8.41 -7.74
CA MET A 54 3.89 8.46 -7.49
C MET A 54 4.68 7.95 -8.69
N LEU A 55 4.26 6.88 -9.36
CA LEU A 55 4.87 6.36 -10.60
C LEU A 55 4.93 7.46 -11.67
N ARG A 56 3.85 8.20 -11.86
CA ARG A 56 3.84 9.35 -12.80
C ARG A 56 4.80 10.46 -12.42
N ARG A 57 5.10 10.61 -11.12
CA ARG A 57 5.95 11.66 -10.58
C ARG A 57 7.42 11.24 -10.54
N ASP A 58 7.67 9.96 -10.33
CA ASP A 58 8.98 9.31 -10.27
C ASP A 58 9.52 9.02 -11.69
N ALA A 59 8.66 8.60 -12.63
CA ALA A 59 9.02 8.38 -14.04
C ALA A 59 9.36 9.67 -14.82
N GLY A 60 9.42 10.82 -14.14
CA GLY A 60 9.76 12.13 -14.71
C GLY A 60 11.17 12.63 -14.36
N VAL A 61 12.04 11.80 -13.80
CA VAL A 61 13.45 12.13 -13.52
C VAL A 61 14.41 11.51 -14.54
#